data_AF-A0AAV0ZQW1-F1
#
_entry.id   AF-A0AAV0ZQW1-F1
#
_cell.length_a   1.000
_cell.length_b   1.000
_cell.length_c   1.000
_cell.angle_alpha   90.00
_cell.angle_beta   90.00
_cell.angle_gamma   90.00
#
_symmetry.space_group_name_H-M   'P 1'
#
loop_
_entity.id
_entity.type
_entity.pdbx_description
1 polymer ?
#
loop_
_entity_poly.entity_id
_entity_poly.type
_entity_poly.pdbx_seq_one_letter_code
_entity_poly.pdbx_strand_id
1 'polypeptide(L)'
;MENLVTDLLTTLNLPEYPASASILEVLCAILIQNAGTSSKDFASRSMAIDILGTIAARLKHDAVICSQEKFWVLQDLLSKDAAPQNYPKDTCCACLGGRAENLFPCSGCNRLFHAECLDIEEDEVLNQNWYCHMCICSKQLAAEGII
;
A
#
# COMPACT_ATOMS: atom_id res chain seq x y z
N MET A 1 22.12 18.05 -5.21
CA MET A 1 21.36 16.94 -5.82
C MET A 1 20.81 16.00 -4.76
N GLU A 2 21.57 15.71 -3.70
CA GLU A 2 21.14 14.88 -2.57
C GLU A 2 19.87 15.38 -1.85
N ASN A 3 19.75 16.70 -1.60
CA ASN A 3 18.54 17.26 -0.99
C ASN A 3 17.29 17.03 -1.84
N LEU A 4 17.37 17.27 -3.16
CA LEU A 4 16.27 16.99 -4.08
C LEU A 4 15.85 15.52 -4.05
N VAL A 5 16.82 14.60 -4.06
CA VAL A 5 16.55 13.16 -3.99
C VAL A 5 15.88 12.80 -2.67
N THR A 6 16.32 13.41 -1.58
CA THR A 6 15.74 13.20 -0.25
C THR A 6 14.29 13.69 -0.21
N ASP A 7 14.02 14.89 -0.74
CA ASP A 7 12.68 15.48 -0.80
C ASP A 7 11.72 14.66 -1.69
N LEU A 8 12.21 14.13 -2.81
CA LEU A 8 11.43 13.26 -3.67
C LEU A 8 11.12 11.92 -3.00
N LEU A 9 12.09 11.34 -2.26
CA LEU A 9 11.89 10.09 -1.53
C LEU A 9 10.94 10.25 -0.33
N THR A 10 10.93 11.40 0.35
CA THR A 10 10.01 11.65 1.46
C THR A 10 8.57 11.88 0.98
N THR A 11 8.40 12.45 -0.21
CA THR A 11 7.08 12.73 -0.79
C THR A 11 6.56 11.62 -1.71
N LEU A 12 7.35 10.56 -1.94
CA LEU A 12 7.09 9.56 -2.99
C LEU A 12 5.72 8.88 -2.90
N ASN A 13 5.26 8.57 -1.69
CA ASN A 13 4.01 7.86 -1.43
C ASN A 13 2.95 8.76 -0.77
N LEU A 14 3.15 10.08 -0.80
CA LEU A 14 2.21 11.04 -0.23
C LEU A 14 1.13 11.39 -1.27
N PRO A 15 -0.17 11.26 -0.95
CA PRO A 15 -1.24 11.53 -1.90
C PRO A 15 -1.30 13.00 -2.34
N GLU A 16 -0.74 13.93 -1.56
CA GLU A 16 -0.65 15.34 -1.92
C GLU A 16 0.36 15.61 -3.05
N TYR A 17 1.28 14.67 -3.30
CA TYR A 17 2.39 14.82 -4.24
C TYR A 17 2.46 13.68 -5.28
N PRO A 18 1.41 13.47 -6.10
CA PRO A 18 1.35 12.35 -7.03
C PRO A 18 2.43 12.38 -8.13
N ALA A 19 3.00 13.56 -8.41
CA ALA A 19 4.04 13.73 -9.42
C ALA A 19 5.45 13.31 -8.94
N SER A 20 5.68 13.13 -7.63
CA SER A 20 7.01 12.84 -7.09
C SER A 20 7.60 11.56 -7.67
N ALA A 21 6.78 10.51 -7.85
CA ALA A 21 7.20 9.27 -8.48
C ALA A 21 7.70 9.46 -9.92
N SER A 22 6.95 10.20 -10.74
CA SER A 22 7.33 10.47 -12.13
C SER A 22 8.60 11.34 -12.23
N ILE A 23 8.76 12.32 -11.34
CA ILE A 23 9.97 13.15 -11.32
C ILE A 23 11.19 12.31 -10.94
N LEU A 24 11.06 11.44 -9.93
CA LEU A 24 12.14 10.55 -9.50
C LEU A 24 12.51 9.55 -10.61
N GLU A 25 11.53 9.02 -11.33
CA GLU A 25 11.74 8.13 -12.48
C GLU A 25 12.54 8.82 -13.59
N VAL A 26 12.12 10.03 -13.99
CA VAL A 26 12.83 10.82 -15.01
C VAL A 26 14.25 11.15 -14.56
N LEU A 27 14.44 11.51 -13.29
CA LEU A 27 15.77 11.76 -12.72
C LEU A 27 16.66 10.51 -12.83
N CYS A 28 16.16 9.34 -12.44
CA CYS A 28 16.89 8.07 -12.57
C CYS A 28 17.27 7.78 -14.03
N ALA A 29 16.34 7.97 -14.97
CA ALA A 29 16.59 7.76 -16.39
C ALA A 29 17.70 8.70 -16.92
N ILE A 30 17.67 9.98 -16.54
CA ILE A 30 18.69 10.98 -16.89
C ILE A 30 20.05 10.60 -16.30
N LEU A 31 20.11 10.16 -15.03
CA LEU A 31 21.35 9.75 -14.39
C LEU A 31 21.97 8.53 -15.09
N ILE A 32 21.18 7.53 -15.44
CA ILE A 32 21.66 6.32 -16.14
C ILE A 32 22.21 6.66 -17.54
N GLN A 33 21.44 7.45 -18.30
CA GLN A 33 21.76 7.74 -19.70
C GLN A 33 22.90 8.75 -19.84
N ASN A 34 22.86 9.85 -19.09
CA ASN A 34 23.75 10.99 -19.31
C ASN A 34 24.96 10.99 -18.38
N ALA A 35 24.80 10.57 -17.13
CA ALA A 35 25.88 10.63 -16.13
C ALA A 35 26.53 9.27 -15.87
N GLY A 36 25.84 8.15 -16.12
CA GLY A 36 26.33 6.80 -15.86
C GLY A 36 27.03 6.15 -17.06
N THR A 37 26.26 5.78 -18.09
CA THR A 37 26.76 4.94 -19.21
C THR A 37 27.44 5.74 -20.32
N SER A 38 26.97 6.96 -20.60
CA SER A 38 27.49 7.80 -21.69
C SER A 38 28.52 8.83 -21.24
N SER A 39 28.71 9.01 -19.93
CA SER A 39 29.65 9.98 -19.39
C SER A 39 31.11 9.55 -19.60
N LYS A 40 31.96 10.48 -20.04
CA LYS A 40 33.41 10.30 -20.10
C LYS A 40 34.12 10.70 -18.81
N ASP A 41 33.43 11.45 -17.94
CA ASP A 41 33.97 11.93 -16.68
C ASP A 41 33.71 10.93 -15.54
N PHE A 42 34.78 10.51 -14.87
CA PHE A 42 34.71 9.53 -13.79
C PHE A 42 33.95 10.08 -12.58
N ALA A 43 34.15 11.35 -12.22
CA ALA A 43 33.48 11.95 -11.07
C ALA A 43 31.97 11.97 -11.25
N SER A 44 31.49 12.34 -12.44
CA SER A 44 30.07 12.30 -12.83
C SER A 44 29.50 10.89 -12.76
N ARG A 45 30.26 9.87 -13.18
CA ARG A 45 29.84 8.46 -13.10
C ARG A 45 29.72 7.98 -11.66
N SER A 46 30.70 8.31 -10.82
CA SER A 46 30.68 7.97 -9.39
C SER A 46 29.45 8.58 -8.73
N MET A 47 29.23 9.89 -8.92
CA MET A 47 28.08 10.60 -8.36
C MET A 47 26.75 9.99 -8.80
N ALA A 48 26.61 9.62 -10.08
CA ALA A 48 25.40 8.98 -10.57
C ALA A 48 25.15 7.63 -9.89
N ILE A 49 26.19 6.81 -9.73
CA ILE A 49 26.10 5.52 -9.04
C ILE A 49 25.72 5.72 -7.57
N ASP A 50 26.32 6.68 -6.88
CA ASP A 50 26.04 6.95 -5.46
C ASP A 50 24.57 7.37 -5.24
N ILE A 51 24.05 8.23 -6.11
CA ILE A 51 22.64 8.68 -6.04
C ILE A 51 21.68 7.55 -6.37
N LEU A 52 21.92 6.81 -7.47
CA LEU A 52 21.08 5.66 -7.83
C LEU A 52 21.10 4.58 -6.74
N GLY A 53 22.26 4.36 -6.12
CA GLY A 53 22.43 3.46 -4.98
C GLY A 53 21.60 3.90 -3.77
N THR A 54 21.60 5.20 -3.46
CA THR A 54 20.80 5.77 -2.37
C THR A 54 19.30 5.59 -2.61
N ILE A 55 18.83 5.90 -3.83
CA ILE A 55 17.42 5.71 -4.23
C ILE A 55 17.03 4.24 -4.12
N ALA A 56 17.83 3.34 -4.72
CA ALA A 56 17.55 1.91 -4.71
C ALA A 56 17.53 1.32 -3.29
N ALA A 57 18.46 1.73 -2.42
CA ALA A 57 18.50 1.31 -1.02
C ALA A 57 17.24 1.74 -0.28
N ARG A 58 16.80 2.99 -0.45
CA ARG A 58 15.59 3.51 0.18
C ARG A 58 14.33 2.82 -0.33
N LEU A 59 14.17 2.69 -1.64
CA LEU A 59 13.03 1.99 -2.23
C LEU A 59 12.94 0.54 -1.76
N LYS A 60 14.08 -0.17 -1.67
CA LYS A 60 14.12 -1.54 -1.14
C LYS A 60 13.72 -1.60 0.34
N HIS A 61 14.23 -0.67 1.14
CA HIS A 61 13.87 -0.58 2.56
C HIS A 61 12.36 -0.36 2.73
N ASP A 62 11.79 0.60 2.00
CA ASP A 62 10.37 0.93 2.08
C ASP A 62 9.50 -0.21 1.54
N ALA A 63 9.94 -0.92 0.49
CA ALA A 63 9.26 -2.13 0.01
C ALA A 63 9.24 -3.26 1.05
N VAL A 64 10.33 -3.44 1.82
CA VAL A 64 10.36 -4.42 2.92
C VAL A 64 9.38 -4.03 4.02
N ILE A 65 9.33 -2.74 4.42
CA ILE A 65 8.35 -2.26 5.41
C ILE A 65 6.92 -2.48 4.91
N CYS A 66 6.61 -2.03 3.70
CA CYS A 66 5.30 -2.20 3.08
C CYS A 66 4.89 -3.68 2.99
N SER A 67 5.84 -4.58 2.70
CA SER A 67 5.56 -6.03 2.66
C SER A 67 5.22 -6.65 4.02
N GLN A 68 5.63 -6.02 5.12
CA GLN A 68 5.28 -6.44 6.48
C GLN A 68 3.91 -5.92 6.90
N GLU A 69 3.41 -4.85 6.27
CA GLU A 69 2.08 -4.32 6.50
C GLU A 69 1.03 -5.23 5.84
N LYS A 70 0.27 -5.94 6.67
CA LYS A 70 -0.76 -6.87 6.22
C LYS A 70 -2.08 -6.15 6.04
N PHE A 71 -2.17 -5.30 5.00
CA PHE A 71 -3.46 -4.76 4.60
C PHE A 71 -4.31 -5.88 4.01
N TRP A 72 -5.32 -6.30 4.77
CA TRP A 72 -6.27 -7.35 4.38
C TRP A 72 -6.93 -7.10 3.02
N VAL A 73 -7.14 -5.82 2.68
CA VAL A 73 -7.67 -5.39 1.38
C VAL A 73 -6.72 -5.75 0.25
N LEU A 74 -5.42 -5.47 0.39
CA LEU A 74 -4.42 -5.79 -0.62
C LEU A 74 -4.26 -7.30 -0.78
N GLN A 75 -4.27 -8.04 0.34
CA GLN A 75 -4.19 -9.49 0.31
C GLN A 75 -5.36 -10.10 -0.47
N ASP A 76 -6.57 -9.58 -0.29
CA ASP A 76 -7.76 -10.05 -1.01
C ASP A 76 -7.73 -9.68 -2.50
N LEU A 77 -7.30 -8.47 -2.85
CA LEU A 77 -7.15 -8.03 -4.24
C LEU A 77 -6.11 -8.83 -5.02
N LEU A 78 -4.99 -9.17 -4.37
CA LEU A 78 -3.92 -10.00 -4.94
C LEU A 78 -4.30 -11.49 -5.00
N SER A 79 -5.21 -11.96 -4.16
CA SER A 79 -5.65 -13.36 -4.08
C SER A 79 -6.70 -13.76 -5.13
N LYS A 80 -6.95 -12.93 -6.15
CA LYS A 80 -8.02 -13.09 -7.16
C LYS A 80 -8.05 -14.42 -7.95
N ASP A 81 -7.04 -15.29 -7.82
CA ASP A 81 -7.00 -16.62 -8.45
C ASP A 81 -7.33 -17.79 -7.50
N ALA A 82 -7.63 -17.52 -6.22
CA ALA A 82 -8.00 -18.57 -5.27
C ALA A 82 -9.53 -18.69 -5.15
N ALA A 83 -10.03 -19.88 -5.48
CA ALA A 83 -11.37 -20.42 -5.18
C ALA A 83 -11.94 -19.93 -3.83
N PRO A 84 -13.29 -19.86 -3.64
CA PRO A 84 -13.93 -19.20 -2.50
C PRO A 84 -13.27 -19.64 -1.19
N GLN A 85 -12.38 -18.79 -0.70
CA GLN A 85 -11.58 -19.13 0.45
C GLN A 85 -12.52 -19.20 1.63
N ASN A 86 -12.51 -20.36 2.28
CA ASN A 86 -13.17 -20.59 3.54
C ASN A 86 -12.44 -19.71 4.57
N TYR A 87 -12.79 -18.41 4.61
CA TYR A 87 -12.15 -17.44 5.50
C TYR A 87 -12.16 -18.04 6.90
N PRO A 88 -11.02 -18.07 7.61
CA PRO A 88 -10.97 -18.66 8.93
C PRO A 88 -12.03 -17.99 9.80
N LYS A 89 -13.01 -18.78 10.22
CA LYS A 89 -14.26 -18.31 10.84
C LYS A 89 -14.07 -17.70 12.23
N ASP A 90 -12.83 -17.64 12.72
CA ASP A 90 -12.50 -17.21 14.08
C ASP A 90 -11.34 -16.19 14.11
N THR A 91 -11.00 -15.58 12.96
CA THR A 91 -9.92 -14.58 12.88
C THR A 91 -10.40 -13.26 12.31
N CYS A 92 -9.93 -12.16 12.89
CA CYS A 92 -10.14 -10.83 12.34
C CYS A 92 -9.40 -10.68 11.01
N CYS A 93 -10.10 -10.23 9.97
CA CYS A 93 -9.50 -10.02 8.66
C CYS A 93 -8.47 -8.89 8.69
N ALA A 94 -8.62 -7.87 9.54
CA ALA A 94 -7.72 -6.72 9.59
C ALA A 94 -6.37 -7.02 10.26
N CYS A 95 -6.36 -7.65 11.44
CA CYS A 95 -5.11 -7.95 12.17
C CYS A 95 -4.63 -9.39 12.00
N LEU A 96 -5.44 -10.26 11.38
CA LEU A 96 -5.22 -11.71 11.27
C LEU A 96 -5.09 -12.43 12.62
N GLY A 97 -5.50 -11.77 13.71
CA GLY A 97 -5.51 -12.32 15.06
C GLY A 97 -6.78 -13.12 15.36
N GLY A 98 -6.63 -14.20 16.12
CA GLY A 98 -7.72 -15.09 16.55
C GLY A 98 -8.20 -14.87 17.98
N ARG A 99 -8.04 -13.67 18.55
CA ARG A 99 -8.67 -13.37 19.84
C ARG A 99 -10.17 -13.26 19.57
N ALA A 100 -10.93 -14.27 20.01
CA ALA A 100 -12.36 -14.44 19.73
C ALA A 100 -13.26 -13.41 20.43
N GLU A 101 -12.68 -12.50 21.21
CA GLU A 101 -13.39 -11.43 21.90
C GLU A 101 -13.65 -10.29 20.91
N ASN A 102 -14.93 -9.87 20.81
CA ASN A 102 -15.40 -8.71 20.04
C ASN A 102 -15.18 -8.77 18.51
N LEU A 103 -15.24 -9.98 17.93
CA LEU A 103 -15.35 -10.14 16.48
C LEU A 103 -16.81 -9.96 16.03
N PHE A 104 -17.03 -9.17 14.97
CA PHE A 104 -18.34 -9.04 14.34
C PHE A 104 -18.27 -9.23 12.82
N PRO A 105 -19.34 -9.76 12.20
CA PRO A 105 -19.38 -10.02 10.77
C PRO A 105 -19.78 -8.79 9.95
N CYS A 106 -19.19 -8.66 8.77
CA CYS A 106 -19.70 -7.79 7.71
C CYS A 106 -21.02 -8.35 7.14
N SER A 107 -22.06 -7.53 7.05
CA SER A 107 -23.36 -7.93 6.48
C SER A 107 -23.32 -8.26 4.98
N GLY A 108 -22.27 -7.85 4.27
CA GLY A 108 -22.11 -8.07 2.83
C GLY A 108 -21.26 -9.30 2.46
N CYS A 109 -20.16 -9.53 3.16
CA CYS A 109 -19.20 -10.60 2.82
C CYS A 109 -18.97 -11.61 3.95
N ASN A 110 -19.62 -11.44 5.10
CA ASN A 110 -19.53 -12.30 6.28
C ASN A 110 -18.09 -12.48 6.85
N ARG A 111 -17.17 -11.57 6.51
CA ARG A 111 -15.83 -11.51 7.11
C ARG A 111 -15.89 -10.92 8.51
N LEU A 112 -15.03 -11.40 9.40
CA LEU A 112 -14.96 -10.97 10.79
C LEU A 112 -13.93 -9.87 11.01
N PHE A 113 -14.24 -8.93 11.90
CA PHE A 113 -13.37 -7.83 12.26
C PHE A 113 -13.48 -7.50 13.75
N HIS A 114 -12.42 -6.96 14.33
CA HIS A 114 -12.47 -6.30 15.64
C HIS A 114 -12.88 -4.84 15.46
N ALA A 115 -13.63 -4.31 16.44
CA ALA A 115 -14.05 -2.90 16.43
C ALA A 115 -12.85 -1.97 16.50
N GLU A 116 -11.91 -2.29 17.39
CA GLU A 116 -10.63 -1.60 17.54
C GLU A 116 -9.77 -1.64 16.26
N CYS A 117 -9.82 -2.73 15.48
CA CYS A 117 -9.04 -2.81 14.23
C CYS A 117 -9.63 -1.96 13.09
N LEU A 118 -10.82 -1.40 13.29
CA LEU A 118 -11.52 -0.55 12.34
C LEU A 118 -11.77 0.85 12.90
N ASP A 119 -11.25 1.14 14.11
CA ASP A 119 -11.52 2.39 14.86
C ASP A 119 -13.02 2.69 15.00
N ILE A 120 -13.84 1.65 15.21
CA ILE A 120 -15.30 1.77 15.39
C ILE A 120 -15.62 1.67 16.87
N GLU A 121 -16.50 2.55 17.36
CA GLU A 121 -17.06 2.44 18.72
C GLU A 121 -18.01 1.23 18.79
N GLU A 122 -17.86 0.37 19.80
CA GLU A 122 -18.63 -0.88 19.93
C GLU A 122 -20.16 -0.68 19.91
N ASP A 123 -20.63 0.51 20.33
CA ASP A 123 -22.05 0.90 20.34
C ASP A 123 -22.66 1.11 18.93
N GLU A 124 -21.84 1.43 17.92
CA GLU A 124 -22.31 1.56 16.52
C GLU A 124 -22.51 0.19 15.85
N VAL A 125 -21.73 -0.81 16.26
CA VAL A 125 -21.77 -2.18 15.70
C VAL A 125 -23.05 -2.91 16.12
N LEU A 126 -23.53 -2.68 17.34
CA LEU A 126 -24.70 -3.37 17.90
C LEU A 126 -26.03 -2.89 17.32
N ASN A 127 -26.07 -1.69 16.73
CA ASN A 127 -27.31 -1.01 16.36
C ASN A 127 -27.63 -1.00 14.85
N GLN A 128 -26.69 -1.35 13.96
CA GLN A 128 -26.90 -1.27 12.51
C GLN A 128 -26.21 -2.39 11.72
N ASN A 129 -26.76 -2.68 10.53
CA ASN A 129 -26.13 -3.57 9.55
C ASN A 129 -24.82 -2.95 9.04
N TRP A 130 -23.71 -3.27 9.70
CA TRP A 130 -22.39 -2.79 9.30
C TRP A 130 -21.87 -3.50 8.04
N TYR A 131 -21.17 -2.74 7.20
CA TYR A 131 -20.51 -3.22 5.98
C TYR A 131 -19.04 -2.80 6.00
N CYS A 132 -18.14 -3.70 5.63
CA CYS A 132 -16.73 -3.34 5.45
C CYS A 132 -16.53 -2.39 4.26
N HIS A 133 -15.44 -1.62 4.27
CA HIS A 133 -15.10 -0.67 3.21
C HIS A 133 -15.11 -1.30 1.81
N MET A 134 -14.73 -2.57 1.68
CA MET A 134 -14.78 -3.27 0.39
C MET A 134 -16.21 -3.49 -0.11
N CYS A 135 -17.14 -3.88 0.76
CA CYS A 135 -18.54 -4.02 0.40
C CYS A 135 -19.19 -2.67 0.10
N ILE A 136 -18.82 -1.62 0.83
CA ILE A 136 -19.28 -0.25 0.56
C ILE A 136 -18.79 0.22 -0.81
N CYS A 137 -17.48 0.13 -1.08
CA CYS A 137 -16.90 0.51 -2.37
C CYS A 137 -17.49 -0.31 -3.52
N SER A 138 -17.64 -1.63 -3.37
CA SER A 138 -18.22 -2.48 -4.42
C SER A 138 -19.66 -2.07 -4.74
N LYS A 139 -20.47 -1.74 -3.74
CA LYS A 139 -21.85 -1.24 -3.96
C LYS A 139 -21.85 0.11 -4.69
N GLN A 140 -20.95 1.01 -4.31
CA GLN A 140 -20.84 2.33 -4.95
C GLN A 140 -20.40 2.23 -6.42
N LEU A 141 -19.38 1.42 -6.69
CA LEU A 141 -18.89 1.21 -8.06
C LEU A 141 -19.92 0.53 -8.96
N ALA A 142 -20.71 -0.42 -8.41
CA ALA A 142 -21.82 -1.04 -9.13
C ALA A 142 -22.97 -0.05 -9.40
N ALA A 143 -23.25 0.87 -8.47
CA ALA A 143 -24.27 1.90 -8.66
C ALA A 143 -23.91 2.90 -9.78
N GLU A 144 -22.62 3.19 -9.96
CA GLU A 144 -22.10 4.06 -11.02
C GLU A 144 -21.83 3.32 -12.35
N GLY A 145 -22.12 2.00 -12.43
CA GLY A 145 -21.96 1.20 -13.65
C GLY A 145 -20.50 0.98 -14.09
N ILE A 146 -19.54 1.12 -13.17
CA ILE A 146 -18.10 0.94 -13.43
C ILE A 146 -17.74 -0.56 -13.45
N ILE A 147 -18.51 -1.39 -12.75
CA ILE A 147 -18.40 -2.86 -12.66
C ILE A 147 -19.78 -3.51 -12.68
#